data_AF-A0A661EGC9-F1
#
_entry.id   AF-A0A661EGC9-F1
#
_cell.length_a   1.000
_cell.length_b   1.000
_cell.length_c   1.000
_cell.angle_alpha   90.00
_cell.angle_beta   90.00
_cell.angle_gamma   90.00
#
_symmetry.space_group_name_H-M   'P 1'
#
loop_
_entity.id
_entity.type
_entity.pdbx_description
1 polymer ?
#
loop_
_entity_poly.entity_id
_entity_poly.type
_entity_poly.pdbx_seq_one_letter_code
_entity_poly.pdbx_strand_id
1 'polypeptide(L)' 'MNYLLDTNIISELISKKPNLNVVNFIKNTDERKMFLSVITIGEIKSGIEKLKQTDKKEKL' A
#
# COMPACT_ATOMS: atom_id res chain seq x y z
N MET A 1 3.55 20.86 -4.55
CA MET A 1 3.38 20.25 -3.22
C MET A 1 4.12 18.92 -3.19
N ASN A 2 4.72 18.58 -2.06
CA ASN A 2 5.32 17.26 -1.83
C ASN A 2 4.34 16.42 -0.98
N TYR A 3 4.36 15.10 -1.16
CA TYR A 3 3.44 14.17 -0.52
C TYR A 3 4.21 13.07 0.19
N LEU A 4 3.92 12.84 1.46
CA LEU A 4 4.33 11.64 2.18
C LEU A 4 3.16 10.67 2.12
N LEU A 5 3.36 9.53 1.45
CA LEU A 5 2.32 8.53 1.25
C LEU A 5 2.24 7.63 2.48
N ASP A 6 1.01 7.39 2.93
CA ASP A 6 0.71 6.47 4.01
C ASP A 6 0.45 5.04 3.48
N THR A 7 0.45 4.05 4.37
CA THR A 7 0.26 2.63 4.03
C THR A 7 -1.06 2.37 3.34
N ASN A 8 -2.12 3.10 3.70
CA ASN A 8 -3.43 2.94 3.08
C ASN A 8 -3.42 3.28 1.57
N ILE A 9 -2.72 4.35 1.16
CA ILE A 9 -2.62 4.76 -0.25
C ILE A 9 -1.92 3.66 -1.06
N ILE A 10 -0.83 3.11 -0.54
CA ILE A 10 -0.10 2.03 -1.19
C ILE A 10 -0.93 0.74 -1.23
N SER A 11 -1.64 0.43 -0.14
CA SER A 11 -2.50 -0.75 -0.05
C SER A 11 -3.69 -0.66 -1.02
N GLU A 12 -4.20 0.54 -1.27
CA GLU A 12 -5.29 0.76 -2.24
C GLU A 12 -4.86 0.37 -3.66
N LEU A 13 -3.60 0.60 -4.05
CA LEU A 13 -3.07 0.27 -5.39
C LEU A 13 -3.05 -1.24 -5.68
N ILE A 14 -3.06 -2.07 -4.64
CA ILE A 14 -3.09 -3.54 -4.75
C ILE A 14 -4.48 -4.13 -4.43
N SER A 15 -5.47 -3.29 -4.08
CA SER A 15 -6.83 -3.73 -3.76
C SER A 15 -7.52 -4.32 -5.00
N LYS A 16 -8.38 -5.33 -4.80
CA LYS A 16 -9.20 -5.92 -5.88
C LYS A 16 -10.17 -4.91 -6.50
N LYS A 17 -10.60 -3.89 -5.73
CA LYS A 17 -11.53 -2.85 -6.16
C LYS A 17 -11.03 -1.50 -5.64
N PRO A 18 -10.03 -0.90 -6.31
CA PRO A 18 -9.42 0.33 -5.83
C PRO A 18 -10.33 1.54 -6.07
N ASN A 19 -10.24 2.54 -5.19
CA ASN A 19 -10.82 3.85 -5.41
C ASN A 19 -10.11 4.55 -6.57
N LEU A 20 -10.84 4.80 -7.65
CA LEU A 20 -10.29 5.42 -8.87
C LEU A 20 -9.71 6.81 -8.63
N ASN A 21 -10.20 7.56 -7.63
CA ASN A 21 -9.63 8.87 -7.30
C ASN A 21 -8.22 8.75 -6.72
N VAL A 22 -7.94 7.70 -5.94
CA VAL A 22 -6.60 7.42 -5.40
C VAL A 22 -5.66 7.01 -6.53
N VAL A 23 -6.12 6.13 -7.42
CA VAL A 23 -5.34 5.70 -8.59
C VAL A 23 -5.01 6.89 -9.50
N ASN A 24 -5.99 7.75 -9.77
CA ASN A 24 -5.81 8.94 -10.60
C ASN A 24 -4.90 9.97 -9.92
N PHE A 25 -4.99 10.15 -8.60
CA PHE A 25 -4.07 11.00 -7.85
C PHE A 25 -2.62 10.54 -8.01
N ILE A 26 -2.36 9.24 -7.84
CA ILE A 26 -1.01 8.68 -8.01
C ILE A 26 -0.53 8.81 -9.45
N LYS A 27 -1.36 8.46 -10.44
CA LYS A 27 -0.98 8.55 -11.86
C LYS A 27 -0.64 9.96 -12.33
N ASN A 28 -1.32 10.98 -11.80
CA ASN A 28 -1.17 12.37 -12.25
C ASN A 28 -0.16 13.18 -11.42
N THR A 29 0.42 12.59 -10.38
CA THR A 29 1.38 13.26 -9.51
C THR A 29 2.80 12.81 -9.87
N ASP A 30 3.73 13.77 -9.99
CA ASP A 30 5.15 13.49 -10.26
C ASP A 30 5.74 12.63 -9.13
N GLU A 31 6.29 11.47 -9.49
CA GLU A 31 6.88 10.50 -8.57
C GLU A 31 7.97 11.11 -7.68
N ARG A 32 8.72 12.10 -8.18
CA ARG A 32 9.82 12.76 -7.45
C ARG A 32 9.31 13.63 -6.30
N LYS A 33 8.00 13.86 -6.25
CA LYS A 33 7.31 14.59 -5.18
C LYS A 33 6.61 13.66 -4.20
N MET A 34 6.68 12.34 -4.42
CA MET A 34 6.12 11.33 -3.53
C MET A 34 7.23 10.71 -2.69
N PHE A 35 6.99 10.64 -1.39
CA PHE A 35 7.91 10.09 -0.40
C PHE A 35 7.21 9.00 0.38
N LEU A 36 7.98 8.06 0.91
CA LEU A 36 7.51 7.03 1.83
C LEU A 36 8.28 7.14 3.13
N SER A 37 7.56 6.98 4.25
CA SER A 37 8.19 6.85 5.55
C SER A 37 8.75 5.44 5.72
N VAL A 38 9.85 5.30 6.48
CA VAL A 38 10.34 3.99 6.90
C VAL A 38 9.29 3.24 7.74
N ILE A 39 8.40 3.96 8.42
CA ILE A 39 7.28 3.37 9.17
C ILE A 39 6.30 2.68 8.23
N THR A 40 5.91 3.34 7.13
CA THR A 40 5.05 2.79 6.07
C THR A 40 5.63 1.48 5.50
N ILE A 41 6.95 1.45 5.26
CA ILE A 41 7.65 0.23 4.81
C ILE A 41 7.55 -0.88 5.86
N GLY A 42 7.74 -0.55 7.14
CA GLY A 42 7.61 -1.50 8.25
C GLY A 42 6.20 -2.09 8.39
N GLU A 43 5.16 -1.26 8.22
CA GLU A 43 3.76 -1.70 8.25
C GLU A 43 3.43 -2.65 7.10
N ILE A 44 3.88 -2.33 5.87
CA ILE A 44 3.70 -3.21 4.70
C ILE A 44 4.36 -4.57 4.96
N LYS A 45 5.60 -4.57 5.45
CA LYS A 45 6.32 -5.82 5.79
C LYS A 45 5.55 -6.65 6.83
N SER A 46 5.12 -6.01 7.92
CA SER A 46 4.34 -6.65 8.98
C SER A 46 3.02 -7.22 8.47
N GLY A 47 2.33 -6.49 7.59
CA GLY A 47 1.11 -6.95 6.91
C GLY A 47 1.34 -8.22 6.09
N ILE A 48 2.40 -8.25 5.27
CA ILE A 48 2.77 -9.41 4.45
C ILE A 48 3.12 -10.63 5.33
N GLU A 49 3.88 -10.43 6.41
CA GLU A 49 4.27 -11.52 7.32
C GLU A 49 3.05 -12.16 8.00
N LYS A 50 2.04 -11.37 8.35
CA LYS A 50 0.78 -11.88 8.92
C LYS A 50 -0.03 -12.71 7.92
N LEU A 51 -0.08 -12.32 6.64
CA LEU A 51 -0.80 -13.08 5.60
C LEU A 51 -0.24 -14.50 5.43
N LYS A 52 1.09 -14.67 5.49
CA LYS A 52 1.75 -15.99 5.40
C LYS A 52 1.37 -16.95 6.53
N GLN A 53 0.90 -16.44 7.67
CA GLN A 53 0.41 -17.28 8.77
C GLN A 53 -1.01 -17.80 8.50
N THR A 54 -1.84 -17.04 7.78
CA THR A 54 -3.24 -17.36 7.53
C THR A 54 -3.43 -18.34 6.38
N ASP A 55 -2.56 -18.31 5.35
CA ASP A 55 -2.60 -19.25 4.22
C ASP A 55 -2.32 -20.72 4.61
N LYS A 56 -1.84 -20.96 5.85
CA LYS A 56 -1.68 -22.31 6.43
C LYS A 56 -2.95 -22.90 7.06
N LYS A 57 -4.07 -22.17 7.11
CA LYS A 57 -5.30 -22.63 7.78
C LYS A 57 -6.46 -23.05 6.84
N GLU A 58 -6.30 -22.99 5.53
CA GLU A 58 -7.36 -23.37 4.56
C GLU A 58 -6.98 -24.56 3.64
N LYS A 59 -6.19 -25.51 4.15
CA LYS A 59 -6.06 -26.84 3.53
C LYS A 59 -5.97 -27.92 4.60
N LEU A 60 -7.11 -28.33 5.13
CA LEU A 60 -7.35 -29.59 5.84
C LEU A 60 -8.76 -30.07 5.51
#